data_AF-A0A6D2KFF6-F1
#
_entry.id   AF-A0A6D2KFF6-F1
#
_cell.length_a   1.000
_cell.length_b   1.000
_cell.length_c   1.000
_cell.angle_alpha   90.00
_cell.angle_beta   90.00
_cell.angle_gamma   90.00
#
_symmetry.space_group_name_H-M   'P 1'
#
loop_
_entity.id
_entity.type
_entity.pdbx_description
1 polymer ?
#
loop_
_entity_poly.entity_id
_entity_poly.type
_entity_poly.pdbx_seq_one_letter_code
_entity_poly.pdbx_strand_id
1 'polypeptide(L)'
;MALKFLNKKGWHTGSLRNIEKVWKAEQKQEAEEKRLEEIRLQIQQEKERSEFHAMMEQSGLVPNRPERLEFMYDPVPAAAVATENANRHGVRFQNQHQRSNNKKQKQSVPGALFDDKTHFANDSWRKSHSDPLLLIRQQELEARKSVKEKRNDKDGEETMEYKRKHMRRV
;
A
#
# COMPACT_ATOMS: atom_id res chain seq x y z
N MET A 1 -46.15 -17.54 -24.50
CA MET A 1 -45.25 -18.50 -23.81
C MET A 1 -44.46 -19.43 -24.74
N ALA A 2 -44.28 -19.12 -26.03
CA ALA A 2 -43.75 -20.10 -27.00
C ALA A 2 -42.22 -20.26 -27.06
N LEU A 3 -41.41 -19.35 -26.50
CA LEU A 3 -39.93 -19.40 -26.61
C LEU A 3 -39.20 -19.83 -25.34
N LYS A 4 -39.90 -20.16 -24.25
CA LYS A 4 -39.29 -20.48 -22.94
C LYS A 4 -38.36 -21.71 -22.97
N PHE A 5 -38.56 -22.62 -23.94
CA PHE A 5 -37.72 -23.81 -24.10
C PHE A 5 -36.29 -23.48 -24.54
N LEU A 6 -36.06 -22.33 -25.16
CA LEU A 6 -34.73 -21.89 -25.60
C LEU A 6 -33.78 -21.67 -24.40
N ASN A 7 -34.29 -21.21 -23.26
CA ASN A 7 -33.47 -21.02 -22.04
C ASN A 7 -32.94 -22.35 -21.46
N LYS A 8 -33.54 -23.49 -21.82
CA LYS A 8 -33.03 -24.83 -21.47
C LYS A 8 -31.85 -25.26 -22.36
N LYS A 9 -31.60 -24.56 -23.47
CA LYS A 9 -30.47 -24.84 -24.38
C LYS A 9 -29.22 -24.15 -23.85
N GLY A 10 -28.11 -24.89 -23.78
CA GLY A 10 -26.85 -24.41 -23.18
C GLY A 10 -26.18 -23.24 -23.92
N TRP A 11 -26.54 -23.00 -25.18
CA TRP A 11 -26.00 -21.92 -26.00
C TRP A 11 -26.87 -20.65 -25.98
N HIS A 12 -28.08 -20.69 -25.42
CA HIS A 12 -29.00 -19.55 -25.47
C HIS A 12 -28.58 -18.46 -24.48
N THR A 13 -28.58 -17.20 -24.91
CA THR A 13 -28.11 -16.05 -24.12
C THR A 13 -29.00 -15.77 -22.90
N GLY A 14 -30.30 -16.04 -23.01
CA GLY A 14 -31.25 -15.92 -21.88
C GLY A 14 -31.17 -17.04 -20.84
N SER A 15 -30.26 -18.01 -21.00
CA SER A 15 -30.04 -19.04 -19.97
C SER A 15 -29.33 -18.44 -18.75
N LEU A 16 -29.84 -18.70 -17.54
CA LEU A 16 -29.25 -18.18 -16.29
C LEU A 16 -27.75 -18.45 -16.17
N ARG A 17 -27.29 -19.62 -16.63
CA ARG A 17 -25.86 -20.00 -16.63
C ARG A 17 -25.02 -19.11 -17.55
N ASN A 18 -25.58 -18.68 -18.67
CA ASN A 18 -24.86 -17.83 -19.63
C ASN A 18 -24.89 -16.36 -19.17
N ILE A 19 -26.02 -15.91 -18.64
CA ILE A 19 -26.14 -14.60 -17.99
C ILE A 19 -25.11 -14.48 -16.85
N GLU A 20 -24.99 -15.51 -16.00
CA GLU A 20 -23.99 -15.53 -14.92
C GLU A 20 -22.54 -15.49 -15.44
N LYS A 21 -22.24 -16.23 -16.52
CA LYS A 21 -20.91 -16.21 -17.14
C LYS A 21 -20.57 -14.82 -17.71
N VAL A 22 -21.50 -14.20 -18.41
CA VAL A 22 -21.34 -12.86 -18.96
C VAL A 22 -21.14 -11.87 -17.83
N TRP A 23 -21.98 -11.93 -16.79
CA TRP A 23 -21.85 -11.06 -15.62
C TRP A 23 -20.49 -11.19 -14.93
N LYS A 24 -19.97 -12.41 -14.76
CA LYS A 24 -18.62 -12.63 -14.21
C LYS A 24 -17.52 -12.07 -15.13
N ALA A 25 -17.68 -12.18 -16.44
CA ALA A 25 -16.74 -11.62 -17.41
C ALA A 25 -16.76 -10.08 -17.36
N GLU A 26 -17.94 -9.48 -17.33
CA GLU A 26 -18.14 -8.03 -17.19
C GLU A 26 -17.54 -7.51 -15.89
N GLN A 27 -17.78 -8.19 -14.76
CA GLN A 27 -17.17 -7.82 -13.47
C GLN A 27 -15.64 -7.89 -13.50
N LYS A 28 -15.08 -8.91 -14.16
CA LYS A 28 -13.63 -9.01 -14.32
C LYS A 28 -13.08 -7.88 -15.18
N GLN A 29 -13.77 -7.57 -16.28
CA GLN A 29 -13.39 -6.48 -17.19
C GLN A 29 -13.45 -5.12 -16.49
N GLU A 30 -14.51 -4.84 -15.73
CA GLU A 30 -14.66 -3.60 -14.96
C GLU A 30 -13.51 -3.44 -13.93
N ALA A 31 -13.09 -4.53 -13.29
CA ALA A 31 -11.96 -4.52 -12.37
C ALA A 31 -10.61 -4.27 -13.08
N GLU A 32 -10.43 -4.81 -14.29
CA GLU A 32 -9.25 -4.56 -15.11
C GLU A 32 -9.21 -3.11 -15.63
N GLU A 33 -10.35 -2.57 -16.07
CA GLU A 33 -10.49 -1.18 -16.51
C GLU A 33 -10.16 -0.19 -15.39
N LYS A 34 -10.70 -0.40 -14.18
CA LYS A 34 -10.36 0.41 -13.00
C LYS A 34 -8.88 0.40 -12.67
N ARG A 35 -8.22 -0.76 -12.77
CA ARG A 35 -6.77 -0.87 -12.57
C ARG A 35 -5.99 -0.11 -13.65
N LEU A 36 -6.42 -0.19 -14.91
CA LEU A 36 -5.79 0.54 -16.01
C LEU A 36 -5.96 2.06 -15.85
N GLU A 37 -7.13 2.52 -15.40
CA GLU A 37 -7.39 3.93 -15.10
C GLU A 37 -6.49 4.44 -13.97
N GLU A 38 -6.34 3.67 -12.90
CA GLU A 38 -5.42 4.01 -11.80
C GLU A 38 -3.98 4.16 -12.29
N ILE A 39 -3.49 3.23 -13.10
CA ILE A 39 -2.13 3.28 -13.67
C ILE A 39 -1.99 4.47 -14.63
N ARG A 40 -3.00 4.75 -15.46
CA ARG A 40 -3.00 5.93 -16.35
C ARG A 40 -2.90 7.23 -15.55
N LEU A 41 -3.64 7.32 -14.45
CA LEU A 41 -3.59 8.47 -13.55
C LEU A 41 -2.20 8.62 -12.91
N GLN A 42 -1.59 7.53 -12.46
CA GLN A 42 -0.22 7.55 -11.92
C GLN A 42 0.79 8.07 -12.96
N ILE A 43 0.73 7.55 -14.19
CA ILE A 43 1.62 8.00 -15.29
C ILE A 43 1.40 9.50 -15.56
N GLN A 44 0.15 9.97 -15.56
CA GLN A 44 -0.13 11.38 -15.79
C GLN A 44 0.44 12.26 -14.66
N GLN A 45 0.26 11.86 -13.40
CA GLN A 45 0.82 12.58 -12.25
C GLN A 45 2.36 12.61 -12.28
N GLU A 46 3.00 11.50 -12.67
CA GLU A 46 4.45 11.44 -12.84
C GLU A 46 4.93 12.37 -13.96
N LYS A 47 4.21 12.40 -15.09
CA LYS A 47 4.49 13.33 -16.19
C LYS A 47 4.37 14.77 -15.74
N GLU A 48 3.26 15.16 -15.12
CA GLU A 48 3.04 16.52 -14.62
C GLU A 48 4.13 16.95 -13.62
N ARG A 49 4.56 16.06 -12.72
CA ARG A 49 5.68 16.32 -11.81
C ARG A 49 7.00 16.50 -12.55
N SER A 50 7.28 15.66 -13.55
CA SER A 50 8.50 15.76 -14.34
C SER A 50 8.56 17.05 -15.17
N GLU A 51 7.43 17.45 -15.75
CA GLU A 51 7.29 18.69 -16.53
C GLU A 51 7.45 19.92 -15.64
N PHE A 52 6.83 19.91 -14.46
CA PHE A 52 6.99 20.99 -13.48
C PHE A 52 8.45 21.16 -13.04
N HIS A 53 9.15 20.05 -12.79
CA HIS A 53 10.58 20.08 -12.49
C HIS A 53 11.41 20.61 -13.65
N ALA A 54 11.16 20.13 -14.88
CA ALA A 54 11.85 20.62 -16.06
C ALA A 54 11.64 22.13 -16.26
N MET A 55 10.44 22.65 -15.98
CA MET A 55 10.15 24.08 -16.03
C MET A 55 10.92 24.87 -14.95
N MET A 56 11.08 24.32 -13.74
CA MET A 56 11.90 24.92 -12.68
C MET A 56 13.39 24.97 -13.03
N GLU A 57 13.92 23.91 -13.64
CA GLU A 57 15.30 23.87 -14.13
C GLU A 57 15.51 24.89 -15.26
N GLN A 58 14.60 24.96 -16.24
CA GLN A 58 14.66 25.94 -17.33
C GLN A 58 14.61 27.39 -16.85
N SER A 59 13.84 27.67 -15.80
CA SER A 59 13.77 29.00 -15.19
C SER A 59 14.99 29.33 -14.30
N GLY A 60 15.89 28.37 -14.06
CA GLY A 60 17.10 28.54 -13.26
C GLY A 60 16.85 28.68 -11.75
N LEU A 61 15.63 28.40 -11.28
CA LEU A 61 15.28 28.45 -9.85
C LEU A 61 15.84 27.24 -9.07
N VAL A 62 16.05 26.12 -9.75
CA VAL A 62 16.55 24.87 -9.16
C VAL A 62 17.81 24.44 -9.93
N PRO A 63 18.89 24.01 -9.25
CA PRO A 63 20.08 23.52 -9.94
C PRO A 63 19.75 22.27 -10.77
N ASN A 64 20.33 22.17 -11.96
CA ASN A 64 20.13 21.05 -12.88
C ASN A 64 20.41 19.71 -12.18
N ARG A 65 19.49 18.75 -12.30
CA ARG A 65 19.75 17.38 -11.84
C ARG A 65 20.95 16.78 -12.59
N PRO A 66 21.79 15.98 -11.91
CA PRO A 66 22.79 15.20 -12.63
C PRO A 66 22.09 14.27 -13.64
N GLU A 67 22.69 14.05 -14.81
CA GLU A 67 22.26 13.08 -15.85
C GLU A 67 22.38 11.61 -15.38
N ARG A 68 22.11 11.36 -14.11
CA ARG A 68 22.15 10.04 -13.52
C ARG A 68 20.76 9.43 -13.61
N LEU A 69 20.69 8.15 -13.97
CA LEU A 69 19.45 7.39 -14.04
C LEU A 69 18.86 7.23 -12.63
N GLU A 70 18.03 8.18 -12.21
CA GLU A 70 17.45 8.18 -10.86
C GLU A 70 16.63 6.91 -10.59
N PHE A 71 16.03 6.27 -11.60
CA PHE A 71 15.34 4.98 -11.41
C PHE A 71 16.26 3.86 -10.84
N MET A 72 17.57 3.94 -11.08
CA MET A 72 18.55 2.98 -10.60
C MET A 72 19.02 3.27 -9.18
N TYR A 73 18.85 4.51 -8.71
CA TYR A 73 19.34 4.99 -7.41
C TYR A 73 18.23 5.36 -6.44
N ASP A 74 17.02 5.52 -6.92
CA ASP A 74 15.82 5.49 -6.10
C ASP A 74 15.74 4.11 -5.46
N PRO A 75 15.66 4.03 -4.12
CA PRO A 75 15.55 2.76 -3.44
C PRO A 75 14.27 2.07 -3.92
N VAL A 76 14.45 0.94 -4.62
CA VAL A 76 13.35 0.10 -5.09
C VAL A 76 12.41 -0.14 -3.90
N PRO A 77 11.11 0.19 -4.03
CA PRO A 77 10.17 0.03 -2.92
C PRO A 77 10.23 -1.42 -2.42
N ALA A 78 10.26 -1.59 -1.09
CA ALA A 78 10.52 -2.88 -0.43
C ALA A 78 9.60 -4.04 -0.89
N ALA A 79 8.44 -3.73 -1.49
CA ALA A 79 7.53 -4.71 -2.08
C ALA A 79 8.03 -5.28 -3.42
N ALA A 80 8.73 -4.49 -4.24
CA ALA A 80 9.24 -4.92 -5.55
C ALA A 80 10.53 -5.75 -5.43
N VAL A 81 11.37 -5.50 -4.41
CA VAL A 81 12.54 -6.34 -4.13
C VAL A 81 12.18 -7.77 -3.71
N ALA A 82 10.99 -7.99 -3.13
CA ALA A 82 10.52 -9.33 -2.78
C ALA A 82 10.19 -10.17 -4.04
N THR A 83 9.68 -9.54 -5.10
CA THR A 83 9.33 -10.20 -6.37
C THR A 83 10.56 -10.38 -7.28
N GLU A 84 11.49 -9.43 -7.28
CA GLU A 84 12.70 -9.50 -8.11
C GLU A 84 13.69 -10.59 -7.62
N ASN A 85 13.79 -10.80 -6.31
CA ASN A 85 14.64 -11.83 -5.72
C ASN A 85 14.22 -13.28 -6.09
N ALA A 86 13.00 -13.49 -6.58
CA ALA A 86 12.55 -14.81 -7.05
C ALA A 86 13.01 -15.13 -8.49
N ASN A 87 13.30 -14.11 -9.31
CA ASN A 87 13.65 -14.27 -10.73
C ASN A 87 15.14 -14.07 -11.06
N ARG A 88 15.96 -13.62 -10.10
CA ARG A 88 17.41 -13.50 -10.31
C ARG A 88 18.13 -14.79 -9.88
N HIS A 89 18.33 -15.69 -10.83
CA HIS A 89 19.36 -16.74 -10.72
C HIS A 89 20.73 -16.08 -10.89
N GLY A 90 21.25 -15.46 -9.84
CA GLY A 90 22.54 -14.76 -9.91
C GLY A 90 23.00 -14.25 -8.54
N VAL A 91 23.89 -15.03 -7.92
CA VAL A 91 24.75 -14.72 -6.76
C VAL A 91 24.02 -14.17 -5.53
N ARG A 92 23.60 -15.10 -4.67
CA ARG A 92 23.20 -14.84 -3.28
C ARG A 92 24.43 -14.37 -2.49
N PHE A 93 24.57 -13.06 -2.24
CA PHE A 93 25.50 -12.57 -1.22
C PHE A 93 24.95 -12.96 0.16
N GLN A 94 25.50 -14.03 0.72
CA GLN A 94 25.16 -14.51 2.04
C GLN A 94 25.84 -13.63 3.10
N ASN A 95 25.17 -12.56 3.51
CA ASN A 95 25.55 -11.80 4.70
C ASN A 95 25.24 -12.62 5.96
N GLN A 96 26.17 -13.48 6.36
CA GLN A 96 26.18 -14.01 7.73
C GLN A 96 26.50 -12.87 8.71
N HIS A 97 25.45 -12.29 9.30
CA HIS A 97 25.59 -11.41 10.45
C HIS A 97 25.86 -12.25 11.70
N GLN A 98 27.13 -12.54 11.98
CA GLN A 98 27.56 -12.85 13.34
C GLN A 98 27.61 -11.53 14.11
N ARG A 99 26.63 -11.33 15.00
CA ARG A 99 26.58 -10.21 15.94
C ARG A 99 27.64 -10.43 17.02
N SER A 100 28.84 -9.91 16.83
CA SER A 100 29.78 -9.68 17.92
C SER A 100 29.76 -8.20 18.31
N ASN A 101 29.19 -7.91 19.48
CA ASN A 101 29.29 -6.63 20.15
C ASN A 101 30.76 -6.30 20.40
N ASN A 102 31.34 -5.39 19.60
CA ASN A 102 32.54 -4.68 20.01
C ASN A 102 32.46 -3.25 19.48
N LYS A 103 32.14 -2.33 20.39
CA LYS A 103 32.28 -0.89 20.20
C LYS A 103 33.78 -0.57 20.09
N LYS A 104 34.32 -0.62 18.89
CA LYS A 104 35.60 0.03 18.57
C LYS A 104 35.33 1.03 17.45
N GLN A 105 35.63 2.29 17.75
CA GLN A 105 35.57 3.41 16.81
C GLN A 105 36.33 3.03 15.55
N LYS A 106 35.61 2.84 14.44
CA LYS A 106 36.23 2.55 13.15
C LYS A 106 36.67 3.89 12.56
N GLN A 107 37.98 4.08 12.46
CA GLN A 107 38.57 5.22 11.76
C GLN A 107 38.12 5.20 10.30
N SER A 108 37.73 6.36 9.77
CA SER A 108 37.32 6.53 8.38
C SER A 108 38.52 6.25 7.47
N VAL A 109 38.51 5.10 6.80
CA VAL A 109 39.50 4.79 5.77
C VAL A 109 39.08 5.56 4.52
N PRO A 110 39.96 6.39 3.92
CA PRO A 110 39.62 7.10 2.69
C PRO A 110 39.28 6.09 1.59
N GLY A 111 38.05 6.16 1.07
CA GLY A 111 37.50 5.22 0.09
C GLY A 111 36.51 4.18 0.65
N ALA A 112 36.24 4.17 1.97
CA ALA A 112 35.18 3.34 2.53
C ALA A 112 33.80 3.98 2.32
N LEU A 113 32.88 3.26 1.67
CA LEU A 113 31.47 3.64 1.46
C LEU A 113 30.61 3.51 2.73
N PHE A 114 31.22 3.60 3.92
CA PHE A 114 30.56 3.52 5.23
C PHE A 114 30.59 4.89 5.92
N ASP A 115 30.38 5.95 5.15
CA ASP A 115 30.29 7.28 5.71
C ASP A 115 28.88 7.45 6.29
N ASP A 116 28.76 7.36 7.63
CA ASP A 116 27.52 7.55 8.39
C ASP A 116 27.00 9.02 8.35
N LYS A 117 27.53 9.85 7.44
CA LYS A 117 27.35 11.32 7.45
C LYS A 117 26.27 11.88 6.53
N THR A 118 25.52 11.04 5.81
CA THR A 118 24.40 11.55 4.99
C THR A 118 23.06 11.09 5.52
N HIS A 119 22.80 11.32 6.80
CA HIS A 119 21.43 11.51 7.24
C HIS A 119 20.95 12.84 6.65
N PHE A 120 20.25 12.80 5.51
CA PHE A 120 19.47 13.95 5.07
C PHE A 120 18.61 14.40 6.26
N ALA A 121 18.64 15.69 6.62
CA ALA A 121 17.97 16.19 7.83
C ALA A 121 16.48 15.81 7.90
N ASN A 122 15.85 15.60 6.74
CA ASN A 122 14.45 15.21 6.60
C ASN A 122 14.22 13.69 6.52
N ASP A 123 15.25 12.87 6.43
CA ASP A 123 15.11 11.41 6.26
C ASP A 123 14.63 10.72 7.54
N SER A 124 15.16 11.13 8.70
CA SER A 124 14.64 10.67 10.00
C SER A 124 13.19 11.08 10.22
N TRP A 125 12.82 12.30 9.80
CA TRP A 125 11.45 12.79 9.89
C TRP A 125 10.51 12.01 8.96
N ARG A 126 10.85 11.82 7.69
CA ARG A 126 10.07 11.01 6.74
C ARG A 126 9.92 9.58 7.23
N LYS A 127 11.01 8.92 7.66
CA LYS A 127 10.95 7.56 8.22
C LYS A 127 10.02 7.42 9.41
N SER A 128 9.86 8.47 10.21
CA SER A 128 8.99 8.45 11.39
C SER A 128 7.53 8.76 11.03
N HIS A 129 7.28 9.57 10.00
CA HIS A 129 5.95 10.09 9.65
C HIS A 129 5.32 9.42 8.43
N SER A 130 6.09 8.67 7.64
CA SER A 130 5.63 7.91 6.48
C SER A 130 5.90 6.41 6.62
N ASP A 131 6.04 5.91 7.85
CA ASP A 131 6.13 4.48 8.12
C ASP A 131 4.74 3.82 8.00
N PRO A 132 4.50 2.96 6.99
CA PRO A 132 3.22 2.28 6.83
C PRO A 132 2.88 1.38 8.02
N LEU A 133 3.87 0.85 8.75
CA LEU A 133 3.64 0.00 9.92
C LEU A 133 3.12 0.81 11.11
N LEU A 134 3.57 2.06 11.26
CA LEU A 134 3.07 2.97 12.29
C LEU A 134 1.59 3.31 12.03
N LEU A 135 1.22 3.56 10.77
CA LEU A 135 -0.18 3.82 10.38
C LEU A 135 -1.07 2.60 10.65
N ILE A 136 -0.62 1.40 10.28
CA ILE A 136 -1.36 0.15 10.54
C ILE A 136 -1.54 -0.06 12.05
N ARG A 137 -0.48 0.18 12.84
CA ARG A 137 -0.54 0.05 14.30
C ARG A 137 -1.50 1.06 14.94
N GLN A 138 -1.54 2.30 14.44
CA GLN A 138 -2.49 3.30 14.90
C GLN A 138 -3.93 2.87 14.59
N GLN A 139 -4.20 2.44 13.37
CA GLN A 139 -5.51 1.93 12.96
C GLN A 139 -5.94 0.72 13.82
N GLU A 140 -5.02 -0.20 14.13
CA GLU A 140 -5.30 -1.33 15.01
C GLU A 140 -5.68 -0.87 16.44
N LEU A 141 -4.97 0.11 16.99
CA LEU A 141 -5.28 0.66 18.32
C LEU A 141 -6.64 1.37 18.34
N GLU A 142 -6.97 2.13 17.31
CA GLU A 142 -8.27 2.78 17.16
C GLU A 142 -9.41 1.76 17.02
N ALA A 143 -9.21 0.70 16.23
CA ALA A 143 -10.16 -0.41 16.12
C ALA A 143 -10.38 -1.10 17.48
N ARG A 144 -9.31 -1.40 18.22
CA ARG A 144 -9.41 -1.99 19.57
C ARG A 144 -10.13 -1.08 20.56
N LYS A 145 -9.88 0.24 20.51
CA LYS A 145 -10.57 1.24 21.35
C LYS A 145 -12.06 1.32 21.02
N SER A 146 -12.41 1.44 19.75
CA SER A 146 -13.82 1.52 19.33
C SER A 146 -14.62 0.26 19.69
N VAL A 147 -13.99 -0.93 19.62
CA VAL A 147 -14.62 -2.17 20.10
C VAL A 147 -14.82 -2.15 21.62
N LYS A 148 -13.87 -1.59 22.38
CA LYS A 148 -13.98 -1.46 23.84
C LYS A 148 -15.06 -0.45 24.24
N GLU A 149 -15.15 0.69 23.57
CA GLU A 149 -16.20 1.70 23.79
C GLU A 149 -17.58 1.11 23.48
N LYS A 150 -17.76 0.47 22.32
CA LYS A 150 -19.01 -0.22 21.97
C LYS A 150 -19.42 -1.33 22.94
N ARG A 151 -18.46 -1.94 23.65
CA ARG A 151 -18.77 -2.92 24.71
C ARG A 151 -19.27 -2.22 25.96
N ASN A 152 -18.58 -1.17 26.42
CA ASN A 152 -18.99 -0.38 27.57
C ASN A 152 -20.37 0.26 27.39
N ASP A 153 -20.68 0.75 26.18
CA ASP A 153 -21.97 1.35 25.86
C ASP A 153 -23.12 0.32 25.94
N LYS A 154 -22.90 -0.90 25.46
CA LYS A 154 -23.87 -2.00 25.56
C LYS A 154 -24.13 -2.39 27.01
N ASP A 155 -23.09 -2.50 27.82
CA ASP A 155 -23.23 -2.80 29.26
C ASP A 155 -24.02 -1.68 29.97
N GLY A 156 -23.81 -0.42 29.57
CA GLY A 156 -24.58 0.74 30.03
C GLY A 156 -26.05 0.70 29.60
N GLU A 157 -26.35 0.33 28.36
CA GLU A 157 -27.71 0.20 27.85
C GLU A 157 -28.47 -0.94 28.53
N GLU A 158 -27.84 -2.10 28.73
CA GLU A 158 -28.45 -3.25 29.42
C GLU A 158 -28.80 -2.92 30.88
N THR A 159 -27.91 -2.22 31.59
CA THR A 159 -28.18 -1.80 32.98
C THR A 159 -29.31 -0.76 33.06
N MET A 160 -29.41 0.14 32.09
CA MET A 160 -30.49 1.13 32.00
C MET A 160 -31.82 0.49 31.59
N GLU A 161 -31.80 -0.49 30.69
CA GLU A 161 -32.98 -1.25 30.29
C GLU A 161 -33.51 -2.10 31.46
N TYR A 162 -32.61 -2.75 32.22
CA TYR A 162 -32.97 -3.51 33.41
C TYR A 162 -33.68 -2.63 34.45
N LYS A 163 -33.15 -1.44 34.75
CA LYS A 163 -33.78 -0.46 35.66
C LYS A 163 -35.14 0.02 35.14
N ARG A 164 -35.26 0.32 33.84
CA ARG A 164 -36.54 0.73 33.22
C ARG A 164 -37.60 -0.36 33.29
N LYS A 165 -37.24 -1.63 33.06
CA LYS A 165 -38.16 -2.77 33.16
C LYS A 165 -38.64 -2.99 34.60
N HIS A 166 -37.75 -2.83 35.59
CA HIS A 166 -38.11 -2.97 37.01
C HIS A 166 -39.02 -1.84 37.50
N MET A 167 -38.78 -0.59 37.08
CA MET A 167 -39.63 0.55 37.43
C MET A 167 -41.03 0.51 36.81
N ARG A 168 -41.24 -0.19 35.68
CA ARG A 168 -42.57 -0.35 35.06
C ARG A 168 -43.39 -1.50 35.66
N ARG A 169 -42.81 -2.31 36.54
CA ARG A 169 -43.43 -3.52 37.10
C ARG A 169 -43.96 -3.29 38.53
N VAL A 170 -43.86 -2.07 39.04
CA VAL A 170 -44.50 -1.56 40.27
C VAL A 170 -45.63 -0.63 39.86
#